data_AF-A0A4Y2E2L5-F1
#
_entry.id   AF-A0A4Y2E2L5-F1
#
_cell.length_a   1.000
_cell.length_b   1.000
_cell.length_c   1.000
_cell.angle_alpha   90.00
_cell.angle_beta   90.00
_cell.angle_gamma   90.00
#
_symmetry.space_group_name_H-M   'P 1'
#
loop_
_entity.id
_entity.type
_entity.pdbx_description
1 polymer ?
#
loop_
_entity_poly.entity_id
_entity_poly.type
_entity_poly.pdbx_seq_one_letter_code
_entity_poly.pdbx_strand_id
1 'polypeptide(L)'
;MKIFFEKLWIYVNDICEAKSFTSPKLPRSRKVSSKIGGGSFSMSQEMEIAFAVIDAALNTIDKRFKENELAIFQSLKDVTCSNPSKIIKNASIQKVSETYDLDMEKIKGEIQIFQRMYKKYIDSLPEISTEIIELKKRCNFLVEKELYDIHISTLDFSL
;
A
#
# COMPACT_ATOMS: atom_id res chain seq x y z
N MET A 1 -37.21 9.90 10.93
CA MET A 1 -36.11 10.57 10.20
C MET A 1 -35.21 11.38 11.13
N LYS A 2 -35.76 12.32 11.92
CA LYS A 2 -34.99 13.15 12.89
C LYS A 2 -34.11 12.36 13.88
N ILE A 3 -34.68 11.30 14.48
CA ILE A 3 -33.98 10.44 15.46
C ILE A 3 -32.81 9.66 14.81
N PHE A 4 -32.96 9.26 13.54
CA PHE A 4 -31.89 8.57 12.82
C PHE A 4 -30.73 9.52 12.55
N PHE A 5 -31.02 10.76 12.15
CA PHE A 5 -30.01 11.78 11.90
C PHE A 5 -29.24 12.17 13.17
N GLU A 6 -29.93 12.36 14.31
CA GLU A 6 -29.26 12.62 15.60
C GLU A 6 -28.32 11.48 15.99
N LYS A 7 -28.76 10.22 15.84
CA LYS A 7 -27.91 9.05 16.13
C LYS A 7 -26.71 8.96 15.20
N LEU A 8 -26.90 9.22 13.91
CA LEU A 8 -25.83 9.23 12.92
C LEU A 8 -24.82 10.35 13.20
N TRP A 9 -25.31 11.53 13.57
CA TRP A 9 -24.50 12.69 13.91
C TRP A 9 -23.63 12.46 15.16
N ILE A 10 -24.21 11.86 16.20
CA ILE A 10 -23.47 11.46 17.40
C ILE A 10 -22.40 10.43 17.04
N TYR A 11 -22.78 9.36 16.33
CA TYR A 11 -21.86 8.30 15.94
C TYR A 11 -20.66 8.80 15.11
N VAL A 12 -20.92 9.71 14.16
CA VAL A 12 -19.84 10.30 13.34
C VAL A 12 -18.93 11.20 14.19
N ASN A 13 -19.47 11.97 15.14
CA ASN A 13 -18.64 12.77 16.03
C ASN A 13 -17.80 11.92 16.98
N ASP A 14 -18.35 10.82 17.52
CA ASP A 14 -17.60 9.88 18.36
C ASP A 14 -16.40 9.29 17.61
N ILE A 15 -16.59 8.93 16.33
CA ILE A 15 -15.50 8.45 15.46
C ILE A 15 -14.48 9.56 15.20
N CYS A 16 -14.94 10.77 14.91
CA CYS A 16 -14.04 11.91 14.67
C CYS A 16 -13.18 12.19 15.90
N GLU A 17 -13.75 12.17 17.10
CA GLU A 17 -13.01 12.39 18.35
C GLU A 17 -12.01 11.25 18.61
N ALA A 18 -12.46 9.99 18.55
CA ALA A 18 -11.61 8.81 18.79
C ALA A 18 -10.44 8.68 17.80
N LYS A 19 -10.57 9.25 16.60
CA LYS A 19 -9.56 9.15 15.53
C LYS A 19 -8.87 10.46 15.21
N SER A 20 -9.12 11.52 16.00
CA SER A 20 -8.58 12.87 15.79
C SER A 20 -8.88 13.44 14.39
N PHE A 21 -10.05 13.15 13.84
CA PHE A 21 -10.52 13.75 12.59
C PHE A 21 -11.17 15.09 12.85
N THR A 22 -11.11 15.98 11.85
CA THR A 22 -11.92 17.19 11.84
C THR A 22 -13.40 16.84 11.82
N SER A 23 -14.11 17.28 12.85
CA SER A 23 -15.56 17.11 12.94
C SER A 23 -16.27 17.76 11.74
N PRO A 24 -17.35 17.14 11.24
CA PRO A 24 -18.14 17.72 10.17
C PRO A 24 -18.72 19.08 10.60
N LYS A 25 -18.60 20.10 9.74
CA LYS A 25 -19.17 21.44 9.98
C LYS A 25 -20.50 21.55 9.26
N LEU A 26 -21.58 21.71 10.01
CA LEU A 26 -22.90 21.97 9.43
C LEU A 26 -22.87 23.29 8.65
N PRO A 27 -23.46 23.35 7.43
CA PRO A 27 -23.71 24.60 6.76
C PRO A 27 -24.56 25.50 7.66
N ARG A 28 -24.19 26.78 7.81
CA ARG A 28 -25.02 27.73 8.56
C ARG A 28 -26.40 27.77 7.93
N SER A 29 -27.42 27.50 8.75
CA SER A 29 -28.82 27.57 8.32
C SER A 29 -29.10 28.93 7.69
N ARG A 30 -29.42 28.93 6.39
CA ARG A 30 -29.90 30.13 5.72
C ARG A 30 -31.28 30.44 6.33
N LYS A 31 -31.42 31.55 7.06
CA LYS A 31 -32.75 32.06 7.44
C LYS A 31 -33.53 32.33 6.15
N VAL A 32 -34.45 31.44 5.80
CA VAL A 32 -35.28 31.58 4.60
C VAL A 32 -36.40 32.58 4.91
N SER A 33 -36.45 33.69 4.16
CA SER A 33 -37.56 34.64 4.19
C SER A 33 -38.77 34.03 3.46
N SER A 34 -39.95 34.09 4.09
CA SER A 34 -41.20 33.49 3.61
C SER A 34 -41.94 34.37 2.60
N LYS A 35 -41.32 34.67 1.44
CA LYS A 35 -42.04 35.27 0.31
C LYS A 35 -41.97 34.36 -0.92
N ILE A 36 -43.15 33.84 -1.22
CA ILE A 36 -43.60 33.03 -2.35
C ILE A 36 -43.21 33.64 -3.71
N GLY A 37 -42.78 32.78 -4.64
CA GLY A 37 -42.88 33.06 -6.08
C GLY A 37 -41.69 32.60 -6.91
N GLY A 38 -41.76 31.35 -7.40
CA GLY A 38 -40.98 30.85 -8.54
C GLY A 38 -39.54 30.41 -8.23
N GLY A 39 -39.19 29.19 -8.61
CA GLY A 39 -37.79 28.84 -8.84
C GLY A 39 -37.31 27.55 -8.23
N SER A 40 -36.51 26.86 -9.06
CA SER A 40 -35.40 25.95 -8.76
C SER A 40 -35.64 24.84 -7.75
N PHE A 41 -35.35 23.59 -8.16
CA PHE A 41 -35.12 22.44 -7.26
C PHE A 41 -34.29 22.92 -6.05
N SER A 42 -34.96 23.14 -4.92
CA SER A 42 -34.28 23.51 -3.69
C SER A 42 -33.69 22.24 -3.13
N MET A 43 -32.39 22.05 -3.33
CA MET A 43 -31.63 20.99 -2.66
C MET A 43 -31.97 21.07 -1.16
N SER A 44 -32.46 19.97 -0.59
CA SER A 44 -32.80 19.96 0.84
C SER A 44 -31.52 20.19 1.64
N GLN A 45 -31.63 20.88 2.78
CA GLN A 45 -30.48 21.11 3.69
C GLN A 45 -29.80 19.78 4.08
N GLU A 46 -30.55 18.68 4.13
CA GLU A 46 -30.05 17.33 4.36
C GLU A 46 -29.11 16.85 3.25
N MET A 47 -29.41 17.19 2.00
CA MET A 47 -28.61 16.84 0.83
C MET A 47 -27.32 17.69 0.77
N GLU A 48 -27.39 18.97 1.13
CA GLU A 48 -26.20 19.84 1.29
C GLU A 48 -25.25 19.32 2.39
N ILE A 49 -25.80 18.87 3.53
CA ILE A 49 -24.99 18.26 4.61
C ILE A 49 -24.36 16.95 4.15
N ALA A 50 -25.11 16.09 3.44
CA ALA A 50 -24.61 14.82 2.95
C ALA A 50 -23.42 15.02 1.98
N PHE A 51 -23.49 15.98 1.07
CA PHE A 51 -22.38 16.30 0.17
C PHE A 51 -21.15 16.81 0.94
N ALA A 52 -21.32 17.70 1.92
CA ALA A 52 -20.19 18.18 2.72
C ALA A 52 -19.49 17.06 3.51
N VAL A 53 -20.24 16.08 4.01
CA VAL A 53 -19.67 14.89 4.68
C VAL A 53 -18.92 14.00 3.69
N ILE A 54 -19.48 13.78 2.50
CA ILE A 54 -18.83 13.01 1.42
C ILE A 54 -17.54 13.69 0.97
N ASP A 55 -17.56 15.01 0.75
CA ASP A 55 -16.39 15.78 0.33
C ASP A 55 -15.28 15.76 1.40
N ALA A 56 -15.64 15.85 2.69
CA ALA A 56 -14.67 15.74 3.78
C ALA A 56 -14.06 14.34 3.86
N ALA A 57 -14.87 13.28 3.66
CA ALA A 57 -14.40 11.91 3.63
C ALA A 57 -13.47 11.66 2.43
N LEU A 58 -13.85 12.12 1.24
CA LEU A 58 -13.04 12.02 0.03
C LEU A 58 -11.71 12.77 0.15
N ASN A 59 -11.72 13.99 0.69
CA ASN A 59 -10.47 14.74 0.93
C ASN A 59 -9.58 14.08 1.98
N THR A 60 -10.16 13.44 2.99
CA THR A 60 -9.40 12.67 3.99
C THR A 60 -8.78 11.42 3.37
N ILE A 61 -9.55 10.69 2.56
CA ILE A 61 -9.07 9.54 1.79
C ILE A 61 -7.95 10.00 0.86
N ASP A 62 -8.15 11.03 0.05
CA ASP A 62 -7.16 11.56 -0.88
C ASP A 62 -5.89 12.06 -0.18
N LYS A 63 -6.01 12.70 1.00
CA LYS A 63 -4.86 13.09 1.82
C LYS A 63 -4.06 11.88 2.31
N ARG A 64 -4.74 10.85 2.85
CA ARG A 64 -4.07 9.61 3.28
C ARG A 64 -3.51 8.79 2.13
N PHE A 65 -4.14 8.82 0.97
CA PHE A 65 -3.60 8.23 -0.25
C PHE A 65 -2.44 9.04 -0.82
N LYS A 66 -2.39 10.37 -0.66
CA LYS A 66 -1.22 11.21 -0.99
C LYS A 66 -0.06 11.00 -0.03
N GLU A 67 -0.33 10.67 1.22
CA GLU A 67 0.64 10.14 2.19
C GLU A 67 1.16 8.74 1.81
N ASN A 68 0.61 8.10 0.75
CA ASN A 68 0.82 6.74 0.26
C ASN A 68 2.01 6.02 0.90
N GLU A 69 1.74 5.34 2.01
CA GLU A 69 2.63 4.42 2.69
C GLU A 69 3.26 3.42 1.72
N LEU A 70 2.63 3.14 0.57
CA LEU A 70 3.20 2.26 -0.46
C LEU A 70 4.54 2.77 -1.00
N ALA A 71 4.70 4.08 -1.24
CA ALA A 71 5.97 4.63 -1.72
C ALA A 71 7.04 4.57 -0.64
N ILE A 72 6.65 4.81 0.62
CA ILE A 72 7.52 4.71 1.80
C ILE A 72 7.91 3.24 2.03
N PHE A 73 6.95 2.32 1.99
CA PHE A 73 7.13 0.89 2.16
C PHE A 73 7.98 0.29 1.05
N GLN A 74 7.75 0.68 -0.21
CA GLN A 74 8.59 0.26 -1.33
C GLN A 74 10.02 0.80 -1.17
N SER A 75 10.17 2.04 -0.71
CA SER A 75 11.48 2.63 -0.42
C SER A 75 12.18 1.91 0.75
N LEU A 76 11.45 1.59 1.82
CA LEU A 76 11.92 0.80 2.96
C LEU A 76 12.35 -0.60 2.54
N LYS A 77 11.52 -1.30 1.75
CA LYS A 77 11.83 -2.60 1.17
C LYS A 77 13.07 -2.54 0.28
N ASP A 78 13.27 -1.44 -0.44
CA ASP A 78 14.45 -1.25 -1.26
C ASP A 78 15.71 -1.05 -0.41
N VAL A 79 15.69 -0.20 0.61
CA VAL A 79 16.88 0.06 1.48
C VAL A 79 17.21 -1.09 2.42
N THR A 80 16.21 -1.90 2.80
CA THR A 80 16.39 -3.10 3.65
C THR A 80 16.63 -4.37 2.84
N CYS A 81 16.73 -4.26 1.50
CA CYS A 81 16.90 -5.43 0.65
C CYS A 81 18.24 -6.11 0.92
N SER A 82 18.19 -7.38 1.33
CA SER A 82 19.37 -8.20 1.59
C SER A 82 20.10 -8.68 0.34
N ASN A 83 19.75 -8.22 -0.87
CA ASN A 83 20.47 -8.61 -2.07
C ASN A 83 21.72 -7.72 -2.24
N PRO A 84 22.94 -8.24 -2.03
CA PRO A 84 24.17 -7.43 -2.10
C PRO A 84 24.48 -6.93 -3.51
N SER A 85 23.91 -7.54 -4.55
CA SER A 85 24.08 -7.14 -5.95
C SER A 85 23.06 -6.08 -6.39
N LYS A 86 22.03 -5.80 -5.59
CA LYS A 86 21.00 -4.81 -5.94
C LYS A 86 21.53 -3.42 -5.62
N ILE A 87 21.62 -2.58 -6.64
CA ILE A 87 21.91 -1.15 -6.47
C ILE A 87 20.67 -0.49 -5.87
N ILE A 88 20.80 0.02 -4.65
CA ILE A 88 19.74 0.77 -3.98
C ILE A 88 19.70 2.18 -4.56
N LYS A 89 18.52 2.59 -5.02
CA LYS A 89 18.33 3.91 -5.64
C LYS A 89 18.40 5.01 -4.57
N ASN A 90 19.13 6.08 -4.85
CA ASN A 90 19.20 7.25 -3.96
C ASN A 90 17.82 7.86 -3.67
N ALA A 91 16.88 7.80 -4.63
CA ALA A 91 15.52 8.26 -4.42
C ALA A 91 14.81 7.51 -3.28
N SER A 92 15.06 6.20 -3.13
CA SER A 92 14.50 5.40 -2.03
C SER A 92 15.14 5.78 -0.69
N ILE A 93 16.45 6.04 -0.68
CA ILE A 93 17.18 6.51 0.52
C ILE A 93 16.66 7.88 0.96
N GLN A 94 16.53 8.82 0.02
CA GLN A 94 15.99 10.15 0.25
C GLN A 94 14.57 10.07 0.79
N LYS A 95 13.71 9.23 0.21
CA LYS A 95 12.33 9.06 0.67
C LYS A 95 12.27 8.58 2.13
N VAL A 96 13.14 7.64 2.51
CA VAL A 96 13.23 7.14 3.90
C VAL A 96 13.80 8.20 4.83
N SER A 97 14.82 8.94 4.39
CA SER A 97 15.43 10.06 5.12
C SER A 97 14.39 11.14 5.44
N GLU A 98 13.65 11.62 4.44
CA GLU A 98 12.62 12.65 4.60
C GLU A 98 11.45 12.18 5.46
N THR A 99 11.02 10.92 5.30
CA THR A 99 9.88 10.36 6.03
C THR A 99 10.15 10.23 7.53
N TYR A 100 11.37 9.82 7.89
CA TYR A 100 11.73 9.48 9.28
C TYR A 100 12.69 10.48 9.93
N ASP A 101 12.98 11.60 9.27
CA ASP A 101 13.94 12.62 9.70
C ASP A 101 15.31 12.02 10.07
N LEU A 102 15.83 11.20 9.17
CA LEU A 102 17.08 10.47 9.34
C LEU A 102 18.18 11.02 8.44
N ASP A 103 19.42 11.05 8.92
CA ASP A 103 20.57 11.47 8.12
C ASP A 103 20.81 10.52 6.94
N MET A 104 20.86 11.11 5.74
CA MET A 104 20.95 10.37 4.47
C MET A 104 22.28 9.60 4.35
N GLU A 105 23.39 10.22 4.76
CA GLU A 105 24.72 9.60 4.67
C GLU A 105 24.87 8.48 5.69
N LYS A 106 24.25 8.61 6.87
CA LYS A 106 24.17 7.54 7.86
C LYS A 106 23.39 6.34 7.32
N ILE A 107 22.23 6.54 6.71
CA ILE A 107 21.46 5.45 6.07
C ILE A 107 22.32 4.75 5.02
N LYS A 108 23.02 5.52 4.17
CA LYS A 108 23.89 4.98 3.12
C LYS A 108 25.06 4.18 3.70
N GLY A 109 25.66 4.65 4.79
CA GLY A 109 26.72 3.95 5.51
C GLY A 109 26.23 2.61 6.08
N GLU A 110 25.07 2.59 6.75
CA GLU A 110 24.46 1.38 7.30
C GLU A 110 24.13 0.36 6.21
N ILE A 111 23.55 0.80 5.10
CA ILE A 111 23.27 -0.06 3.92
C ILE A 111 24.56 -0.74 3.43
N GLN A 112 25.65 0.01 3.28
CA GLN A 112 26.92 -0.54 2.81
C GLN A 112 27.52 -1.55 3.80
N ILE A 113 27.37 -1.31 5.11
CA ILE A 113 27.81 -2.24 6.15
C ILE A 113 26.98 -3.51 6.05
N PHE A 114 25.66 -3.39 5.98
CA PHE A 114 24.74 -4.52 5.87
C PHE A 114 25.01 -5.37 4.62
N GLN A 115 25.18 -4.74 3.45
CA GLN A 115 25.53 -5.44 2.21
C GLN A 115 26.88 -6.16 2.31
N ARG A 116 27.90 -5.55 2.95
CA ARG A 116 29.20 -6.20 3.19
C ARG A 116 29.07 -7.40 4.12
N MET A 117 28.30 -7.28 5.19
CA MET A 117 28.05 -8.40 6.13
C MET A 117 27.31 -9.53 5.43
N TYR A 118 26.26 -9.23 4.67
CA TYR A 118 25.48 -10.22 3.95
C TYR A 118 26.30 -10.92 2.87
N LYS A 119 27.11 -10.19 2.12
CA LYS A 119 28.03 -10.79 1.13
C LYS A 119 29.01 -11.76 1.80
N LYS A 120 29.66 -11.35 2.90
CA LYS A 120 30.55 -12.24 3.65
C LYS A 120 29.83 -13.49 4.16
N TYR A 121 28.58 -13.35 4.63
CA TYR A 121 27.76 -14.47 5.03
C TYR A 121 27.51 -15.43 3.85
N ILE A 122 27.08 -14.93 2.70
CA ILE A 122 26.87 -15.75 1.48
C ILE A 122 28.17 -16.42 1.04
N ASP A 123 29.28 -15.69 1.00
CA ASP A 123 30.60 -16.22 0.61
C ASP A 123 31.12 -17.28 1.61
N SER A 124 30.66 -17.23 2.87
CA SER A 124 30.99 -18.20 3.92
C SER A 124 30.05 -19.39 3.99
N LEU A 125 28.94 -19.38 3.24
CA LEU A 125 28.05 -20.54 3.17
C LEU A 125 28.82 -21.68 2.48
N PRO A 126 28.84 -22.88 3.08
CA PRO A 126 29.45 -24.03 2.42
C PRO A 126 28.66 -24.40 1.15
N GLU A 127 29.23 -25.34 0.40
CA GLU A 127 28.81 -25.98 -0.87
C GLU A 127 27.33 -26.45 -0.97
N ILE A 128 26.46 -26.09 -0.02
CA ILE A 128 24.99 -26.21 -0.06
C ILE A 128 24.43 -25.54 -1.32
N SER A 129 25.04 -24.45 -1.82
CA SER A 129 24.60 -23.85 -3.09
C SER A 129 24.79 -24.79 -4.27
N THR A 130 25.87 -25.58 -4.26
CA THR A 130 26.23 -26.53 -5.31
C THR A 130 25.33 -27.77 -5.22
N GLU A 131 25.07 -28.28 -4.01
CA GLU A 131 24.11 -29.36 -3.77
C GLU A 131 22.68 -28.97 -4.16
N ILE A 132 22.24 -27.74 -3.84
CA ILE A 132 20.92 -27.22 -4.26
C ILE A 132 20.85 -27.06 -5.78
N ILE A 133 21.91 -26.55 -6.43
CA ILE A 133 21.98 -26.46 -7.90
C ILE A 133 21.94 -27.85 -8.52
N GLU A 134 22.62 -28.84 -7.95
CA GLU A 134 22.63 -30.21 -8.45
C GLU A 134 21.29 -30.92 -8.24
N LEU A 135 20.66 -30.76 -7.08
CA LEU A 135 19.28 -31.20 -6.82
C LEU A 135 18.30 -30.59 -7.82
N LYS A 136 18.42 -29.30 -8.11
CA LYS A 136 17.57 -28.62 -9.10
C LYS A 136 17.76 -29.19 -10.51
N LYS A 137 19.00 -29.49 -10.91
CA LYS A 137 19.30 -30.16 -12.19
C LYS A 137 18.68 -31.56 -12.25
N ARG A 138 18.79 -32.35 -11.18
CA ARG A 138 18.20 -33.70 -11.09
C ARG A 138 16.67 -33.67 -11.16
N CYS A 139 16.03 -32.73 -10.47
CA CYS A 139 14.58 -32.54 -10.57
C CYS A 139 14.14 -32.17 -11.99
N ASN A 140 14.84 -31.26 -12.65
CA ASN A 140 14.52 -30.87 -14.02
C ASN A 140 14.65 -32.05 -15.00
N PHE A 141 15.71 -32.85 -14.87
CA PHE A 141 15.89 -34.06 -15.69
C PHE A 141 14.74 -35.07 -15.50
N LEU A 142 14.29 -35.28 -14.27
CA LEU A 142 13.17 -36.19 -13.99
C LEU A 142 11.87 -35.68 -14.63
N VAL A 143 11.60 -34.38 -14.55
CA VAL A 143 10.42 -33.76 -15.19
C VAL A 143 10.48 -33.89 -16.71
N GLU A 144 11.64 -33.63 -17.34
CA GLU A 144 11.83 -33.79 -18.79
C GLU A 144 11.62 -35.24 -19.23
N LYS A 145 12.15 -36.21 -18.47
CA LYS A 145 11.96 -37.63 -18.73
C LYS A 145 10.49 -38.03 -18.63
N GLU A 146 9.80 -37.59 -17.58
CA GLU A 146 8.38 -37.92 -17.37
C GLU A 146 7.50 -37.32 -18.48
N LEU A 147 7.80 -36.10 -18.93
CA LEU A 147 7.14 -35.50 -20.10
C LEU A 147 7.41 -36.28 -21.40
N TYR A 148 8.64 -36.79 -21.58
CA TYR A 148 9.00 -37.63 -22.72
C TYR A 148 8.27 -38.98 -22.72
N ASP A 149 8.19 -39.63 -21.56
CA ASP A 149 7.47 -40.89 -21.38
C ASP A 149 5.95 -40.73 -21.63
N ILE A 150 5.36 -39.60 -21.20
CA ILE A 150 3.96 -39.23 -21.52
C ILE A 150 3.80 -39.03 -23.04
N HIS A 151 4.74 -38.32 -23.67
CA HIS A 151 4.69 -38.04 -25.11
C HIS A 151 4.73 -39.33 -25.95
N ILE A 152 5.63 -40.25 -25.63
CA ILE A 152 5.69 -41.58 -26.28
C ILE A 152 4.38 -42.35 -26.06
N SER A 153 3.89 -42.36 -24.82
CA SER A 153 2.63 -43.05 -24.49
C SER A 153 1.45 -42.51 -25.31
N THR A 154 1.38 -41.20 -25.56
CA THR A 154 0.32 -40.60 -26.40
C THR A 154 0.48 -40.89 -27.90
N LEU A 155 1.70 -41.11 -28.37
CA LEU A 155 1.99 -41.49 -29.77
C LEU A 155 1.60 -42.95 -30.05
N ASP A 156 1.78 -43.85 -29.09
CA ASP A 156 1.37 -45.26 -29.23
C ASP A 156 -0.15 -45.46 -29.21
N PHE A 157 -0.94 -44.50 -28.71
CA PHE A 157 -2.41 -44.51 -28.82
C PHE A 157 -2.95 -43.92 -30.14
N SER A 158 -2.07 -43.47 -31.04
CA SER A 158 -2.42 -42.80 -32.30
C SER A 158 -2.13 -43.63 -33.56
N LEU A 159 -1.74 -44.91 -33.41
CA LEU A 159 -1.54 -45.90 -34.47
C LEU A 159 -2.56 -47.04 -34.34
#